data_AF-A0A6P0HD66-F1
#
_entry.id   AF-A0A6P0HD66-F1
#
_cell.length_a   1.000
_cell.length_b   1.000
_cell.length_c   1.000
_cell.angle_alpha   90.00
_cell.angle_beta   90.00
_cell.angle_gamma   90.00
#
_symmetry.space_group_name_H-M   'P 1'
#
loop_
_entity.id
_entity.type
_entity.pdbx_description
1 polymer ?
#
loop_
_entity_poly.entity_id
_entity_poly.type
_entity_poly.pdbx_seq_one_letter_code
_entity_poly.pdbx_strand_id
1 'polypeptide(L)'
;MESLRVGSDDWLSSVEGSIGKGIRQLNRSHADIQAIADREPSIDPAKPRVGIVVTLEPFYADQNWILAERLPQRELPIAVMSVGELESLVTLTADELSDAVLDTEHVYDGNELRLRSDLAGERLNPLLVSTWEAIGLFGRVEAVKDRLASEAEE
;
A
#
# COMPACT_ATOMS: atom_id res chain seq x y z
N MET A 1 18.40 -29.76 0.39
CA MET A 1 17.77 -28.91 -0.65
C MET A 1 16.31 -29.31 -0.91
N GLU A 2 15.56 -29.77 0.10
CA GLU A 2 14.19 -30.28 -0.07
C GLU A 2 13.16 -29.57 0.84
N SER A 3 13.63 -29.02 1.97
CA SER A 3 12.82 -28.22 2.90
C SER A 3 12.40 -26.83 2.38
N LEU A 4 13.05 -26.31 1.34
CA LEU A 4 12.68 -25.02 0.71
C LEU A 4 11.50 -25.15 -0.27
N ARG A 5 11.20 -26.36 -0.76
CA ARG A 5 10.10 -26.59 -1.71
C ARG A 5 8.75 -26.75 -1.03
N VAL A 6 8.69 -27.43 0.12
CA VAL A 6 7.43 -27.63 0.86
C VAL A 6 6.90 -26.32 1.45
N GLY A 7 7.78 -25.43 1.90
CA GLY A 7 7.38 -24.10 2.37
C GLY A 7 6.83 -23.19 1.27
N SER A 8 7.07 -23.48 -0.01
CA SER A 8 6.64 -22.65 -1.13
C SER A 8 5.15 -22.78 -1.44
N ASP A 9 4.61 -24.00 -1.42
CA ASP A 9 3.21 -24.25 -1.83
C ASP A 9 2.22 -23.82 -0.73
N ASP A 10 2.52 -24.13 0.53
CA ASP A 10 1.71 -23.68 1.68
C ASP A 10 1.74 -22.15 1.81
N TRP A 11 2.90 -21.53 1.59
CA TRP A 11 3.03 -20.08 1.59
C TRP A 11 2.26 -19.43 0.44
N LEU A 12 2.39 -19.94 -0.79
CA LEU A 12 1.64 -19.43 -1.95
C LEU A 12 0.12 -19.51 -1.72
N SER A 13 -0.38 -20.61 -1.16
CA SER A 13 -1.81 -20.76 -0.87
C SER A 13 -2.31 -19.79 0.20
N SER A 14 -1.49 -19.52 1.22
CA SER A 14 -1.82 -18.55 2.28
C SER A 14 -1.87 -17.11 1.76
N VAL A 15 -0.92 -16.76 0.89
CA VAL A 15 -0.82 -15.45 0.23
C VAL A 15 -2.01 -15.25 -0.73
N GLU A 16 -2.29 -16.25 -1.57
CA GLU A 16 -3.47 -16.27 -2.45
C GLU A 16 -4.77 -16.12 -1.64
N GLY A 17 -4.88 -16.84 -0.53
CA GLY A 17 -6.04 -16.77 0.37
C GLY A 17 -6.26 -15.36 0.94
N SER A 18 -5.17 -14.72 1.40
CA SER A 18 -5.23 -13.42 2.07
C SER A 18 -5.42 -12.26 1.09
N ILE A 19 -4.60 -12.17 0.03
CA ILE A 19 -4.72 -11.14 -1.01
C ILE A 19 -6.03 -11.32 -1.78
N GLY A 20 -6.37 -12.55 -2.16
CA GLY A 20 -7.61 -12.84 -2.87
C GLY A 20 -8.85 -12.53 -2.05
N LYS A 21 -8.80 -12.68 -0.72
CA LYS A 21 -9.88 -12.22 0.17
C LYS A 21 -10.03 -10.69 0.11
N GLY A 22 -8.93 -9.94 0.16
CA GLY A 22 -8.94 -8.49 0.00
C GLY A 22 -9.57 -8.04 -1.32
N ILE A 23 -9.16 -8.65 -2.44
CA ILE A 23 -9.72 -8.36 -3.78
C ILE A 23 -11.24 -8.64 -3.81
N ARG A 24 -11.68 -9.80 -3.31
CA ARG A 24 -13.12 -10.13 -3.26
C ARG A 24 -13.92 -9.15 -2.40
N GLN A 25 -13.35 -8.66 -1.30
CA GLN A 25 -13.99 -7.64 -0.47
C GLN A 25 -14.13 -6.33 -1.23
N LEU A 26 -13.08 -5.88 -1.93
CA LEU A 26 -13.11 -4.65 -2.73
C LEU A 26 -14.10 -4.74 -3.89
N ASN A 27 -14.14 -5.84 -4.65
CA ASN A 27 -15.15 -6.05 -5.70
C ASN A 27 -16.57 -6.01 -5.13
N ARG A 28 -16.81 -6.69 -4.00
CA ARG A 28 -18.12 -6.67 -3.35
C ARG A 28 -18.52 -5.25 -2.95
N SER A 29 -17.62 -4.50 -2.29
CA SER A 29 -17.87 -3.12 -1.93
C SER A 29 -18.11 -2.23 -3.16
N HIS A 30 -17.40 -2.47 -4.26
CA HIS A 30 -17.64 -1.76 -5.52
C HIS A 30 -19.06 -1.99 -6.04
N ALA A 31 -19.51 -3.26 -6.07
CA ALA A 31 -20.87 -3.63 -6.47
C ALA A 31 -21.94 -3.07 -5.51
N ASP A 32 -21.69 -3.12 -4.20
CA ASP A 32 -22.60 -2.56 -3.19
C ASP A 32 -22.77 -1.05 -3.36
N ILE A 33 -21.68 -0.31 -3.61
CA ILE A 33 -21.75 1.14 -3.87
C ILE A 33 -22.60 1.43 -5.11
N GLN A 34 -22.46 0.64 -6.19
CA GLN A 34 -23.29 0.79 -7.39
C GLN A 34 -24.78 0.55 -7.05
N ALA A 35 -25.09 -0.51 -6.33
CA ALA A 35 -26.47 -0.84 -5.97
C ALA A 35 -27.12 0.17 -5.01
N ILE A 36 -26.32 0.81 -4.13
CA ILE A 36 -26.80 1.84 -3.21
C ILE A 36 -26.98 3.18 -3.95
N ALA A 37 -26.12 3.52 -4.91
CA ALA A 37 -26.23 4.76 -5.69
C ALA A 37 -27.57 4.91 -6.40
N ASP A 38 -28.19 3.80 -6.84
CA ASP A 38 -29.53 3.78 -7.41
C ASP A 38 -30.63 4.28 -6.44
N ARG A 39 -30.35 4.28 -5.13
CA ARG A 39 -31.31 4.60 -4.05
C ARG A 39 -30.93 5.83 -3.23
N GLU A 40 -29.66 6.23 -3.26
CA GLU A 40 -29.12 7.34 -2.47
C GLU A 40 -28.44 8.37 -3.41
N PRO A 41 -29.14 9.46 -3.77
CA PRO A 41 -28.65 10.45 -4.73
C PRO A 41 -27.37 11.20 -4.31
N SER A 42 -27.01 11.18 -3.02
CA SER A 42 -25.75 11.78 -2.56
C SER A 42 -24.51 10.98 -2.94
N ILE A 43 -24.68 9.71 -3.34
CA ILE A 43 -23.60 8.86 -3.83
C ILE A 43 -23.49 9.04 -5.35
N ASP A 44 -22.32 9.49 -5.80
CA ASP A 44 -21.98 9.58 -7.21
C ASP A 44 -21.19 8.32 -7.64
N PRO A 45 -21.82 7.38 -8.37
CA PRO A 45 -21.16 6.15 -8.80
C PRO A 45 -20.14 6.39 -9.92
N ALA A 46 -20.18 7.56 -10.58
CA ALA A 46 -19.26 7.91 -11.66
C ALA A 46 -17.88 8.35 -11.14
N LYS A 47 -17.75 8.62 -9.85
CA LYS A 47 -16.45 8.94 -9.25
C LYS A 47 -15.47 7.77 -9.45
N PRO A 48 -14.25 8.06 -9.96
CA PRO A 48 -13.20 7.06 -10.03
C PRO A 48 -12.97 6.43 -8.66
N ARG A 49 -12.81 5.11 -8.65
CA ARG A 49 -12.61 4.32 -7.44
C ARG A 49 -11.44 3.39 -7.68
N VAL A 50 -10.57 3.33 -6.69
CA VAL A 50 -9.47 2.38 -6.65
C VAL A 50 -9.53 1.60 -5.35
N GLY A 51 -9.08 0.36 -5.40
CA GLY A 51 -8.87 -0.46 -4.22
C GLY A 51 -7.38 -0.60 -3.91
N ILE A 52 -7.04 -0.68 -2.63
CA ILE A 52 -5.68 -0.98 -2.18
C ILE A 52 -5.75 -2.14 -1.21
N VAL A 53 -5.01 -3.20 -1.51
CA VAL A 53 -4.77 -4.32 -0.60
C VAL A 53 -3.36 -4.17 -0.04
N VAL A 54 -3.26 -3.98 1.28
CA VAL A 54 -1.98 -3.76 1.96
C VAL A 54 -1.54 -5.02 2.68
N THR A 55 -0.28 -5.39 2.51
CA THR A 55 0.38 -6.52 3.15
C THR A 55 1.52 -6.05 4.05
N LEU A 56 1.91 -6.85 5.04
CA LEU A 56 3.06 -6.50 5.89
C LEU A 56 4.38 -6.80 5.20
N GLU A 57 4.42 -7.89 4.43
CA GLU A 57 5.59 -8.27 3.67
C GLU A 57 5.57 -7.62 2.27
N PRO A 58 6.76 -7.34 1.69
CA PRO A 58 6.89 -6.98 0.29
C PRO A 58 6.50 -8.17 -0.59
N PHE A 59 5.23 -8.19 -1.01
CA PHE A 59 4.76 -9.09 -2.05
C PHE A 59 4.74 -8.34 -3.37
N TYR A 60 5.75 -8.62 -4.19
CA TYR A 60 5.76 -8.19 -5.58
C TYR A 60 4.80 -9.09 -6.38
N ALA A 61 3.50 -8.96 -6.13
CA ALA A 61 2.46 -9.70 -6.86
C ALA A 61 2.52 -9.42 -8.37
N ASP A 62 3.01 -8.23 -8.73
CA ASP A 62 3.32 -7.77 -10.07
C ASP A 62 4.53 -8.47 -10.72
N GLN A 63 5.53 -8.87 -9.92
CA GLN A 63 6.69 -9.65 -10.38
C GLN A 63 6.46 -11.16 -10.33
N ASN A 64 5.46 -11.62 -9.59
CA ASN A 64 5.10 -13.03 -9.47
C ASN A 64 3.86 -13.36 -10.31
N TRP A 65 4.07 -13.58 -11.60
CA TRP A 65 3.00 -13.93 -12.56
C TRP A 65 2.17 -15.16 -12.13
N ILE A 66 2.80 -16.14 -11.45
CA ILE A 66 2.11 -17.34 -10.94
C ILE A 66 1.07 -16.96 -9.89
N LEU A 67 1.40 -16.00 -9.02
CA LEU A 67 0.45 -15.51 -8.03
C LEU A 67 -0.65 -14.70 -8.72
N ALA A 68 -0.30 -13.82 -9.66
CA ALA A 68 -1.26 -13.00 -10.39
C ALA A 68 -2.35 -13.83 -11.10
N GLU A 69 -1.99 -14.95 -11.74
CA GLU A 69 -2.93 -15.87 -12.40
C GLU A 69 -3.90 -16.57 -11.43
N ARG A 70 -3.52 -16.70 -10.16
CA ARG A 70 -4.36 -17.34 -9.12
C ARG A 70 -5.23 -16.36 -8.37
N LEU A 71 -4.95 -15.06 -8.47
CA LEU A 71 -5.76 -14.05 -7.81
C LEU A 71 -7.12 -13.91 -8.50
N PRO A 72 -8.17 -13.55 -7.74
CA PRO A 72 -9.47 -13.26 -8.31
C PRO A 72 -9.41 -12.11 -9.33
N GLN A 73 -10.28 -12.17 -10.33
CA GLN A 73 -10.46 -11.07 -11.27
C GLN A 73 -10.84 -9.77 -10.55
N ARG A 74 -10.26 -8.65 -10.98
CA ARG A 74 -10.49 -7.32 -10.40
C ARG A 74 -11.57 -6.60 -11.20
N GLU A 75 -12.63 -6.16 -10.52
CA GLU A 75 -13.77 -5.44 -11.15
C GLU A 75 -13.56 -3.92 -11.20
N LEU A 76 -12.57 -3.43 -10.46
CA LEU A 76 -12.12 -2.04 -10.41
C LEU A 76 -10.58 -2.04 -10.33
N PRO A 77 -9.91 -0.90 -10.61
CA PRO A 77 -8.47 -0.78 -10.43
C PRO A 77 -8.08 -1.12 -8.99
N ILE A 78 -7.29 -2.18 -8.79
CA ILE A 78 -6.81 -2.60 -7.47
C ILE A 78 -5.29 -2.70 -7.47
N ALA A 79 -4.65 -2.00 -6.53
CA ALA A 79 -3.24 -2.16 -6.20
C ALA A 79 -3.07 -3.15 -5.05
N VAL A 80 -2.05 -3.99 -5.14
CA VAL A 80 -1.56 -4.81 -4.03
C VAL A 80 -0.18 -4.30 -3.68
N MET A 81 0.05 -3.90 -2.44
CA MET A 81 1.31 -3.31 -2.01
C MET A 81 1.63 -3.65 -0.57
N SER A 82 2.89 -3.53 -0.22
CA SER A 82 3.36 -3.63 1.15
C SER A 82 3.09 -2.37 1.96
N VAL A 83 3.20 -2.49 3.28
CA VAL A 83 3.12 -1.36 4.20
C VAL A 83 4.22 -0.32 3.93
N GLY A 84 5.41 -0.73 3.50
CA GLY A 84 6.49 0.20 3.16
C GLY A 84 6.19 1.03 1.89
N GLU A 85 5.53 0.42 0.91
CA GLU A 85 5.03 1.14 -0.27
C GLU A 85 3.88 2.08 0.10
N LEU A 86 2.97 1.66 0.98
CA LEU A 86 1.93 2.53 1.52
C LEU A 86 2.53 3.73 2.27
N GLU A 87 3.56 3.53 3.08
CA GLU A 87 4.26 4.61 3.79
C GLU A 87 4.86 5.62 2.82
N SER A 88 5.30 5.18 1.64
CA SER A 88 5.80 6.05 0.58
C SER A 88 4.67 6.90 0.00
N LEU A 89 3.47 6.34 -0.22
CA LEU A 89 2.31 7.10 -0.69
C LEU A 89 1.87 8.21 0.27
N VAL A 90 2.05 8.02 1.59
CA VAL A 90 1.72 9.03 2.61
C VAL A 90 2.60 10.27 2.51
N THR A 91 3.75 10.18 1.83
CA THR A 91 4.64 11.34 1.58
C THR A 91 4.16 12.23 0.43
N LEU A 92 3.18 11.77 -0.35
CA LEU A 92 2.63 12.51 -1.48
C LEU A 92 1.57 13.50 -1.01
N THR A 93 1.49 14.63 -1.72
CA THR A 93 0.33 15.52 -1.61
C THR A 93 -0.93 14.87 -2.19
N ALA A 94 -2.10 15.42 -1.89
CA ALA A 94 -3.37 14.93 -2.44
C ALA A 94 -3.40 14.94 -3.97
N ASP A 95 -2.83 15.99 -4.58
CA ASP A 95 -2.77 16.12 -6.05
C ASP A 95 -1.81 15.09 -6.65
N GLU A 96 -0.61 14.93 -6.08
CA GLU A 96 0.37 13.92 -6.54
C GLU A 96 -0.17 12.48 -6.40
N LEU A 97 -0.88 12.18 -5.30
CA LEU A 97 -1.51 10.88 -5.13
C LEU A 97 -2.68 10.68 -6.11
N SER A 98 -3.49 11.72 -6.33
CA SER A 98 -4.58 11.69 -7.30
C SER A 98 -4.04 11.39 -8.70
N ASP A 99 -2.98 12.09 -9.12
CA ASP A 99 -2.34 11.84 -10.41
C ASP A 99 -1.79 10.41 -10.50
N ALA A 100 -1.08 9.93 -9.47
CA ALA A 100 -0.53 8.58 -9.46
C ALA A 100 -1.60 7.47 -9.53
N VAL A 101 -2.78 7.73 -8.97
CA VAL A 101 -3.87 6.74 -8.86
C VAL A 101 -4.84 6.80 -10.04
N LEU A 102 -5.08 7.99 -10.59
CA LEU A 102 -6.01 8.22 -11.70
C LEU A 102 -5.35 8.15 -13.08
N ASP A 103 -4.01 8.15 -13.13
CA ASP A 103 -3.30 7.98 -14.38
C ASP A 103 -3.53 6.56 -14.94
N THR A 104 -4.29 6.53 -16.04
CA THR A 104 -4.67 5.30 -16.75
C THR A 104 -3.49 4.51 -17.29
N GLU A 105 -2.29 5.11 -17.43
CA GLU A 105 -1.09 4.36 -17.82
C GLU A 105 -0.70 3.30 -16.78
N HIS A 106 -1.12 3.46 -15.53
CA HIS A 106 -0.80 2.55 -14.43
C HIS A 106 -1.82 1.40 -14.27
N VAL A 107 -2.91 1.41 -15.04
CA VAL A 107 -3.94 0.36 -15.04
C VAL A 107 -3.65 -0.62 -16.18
N TYR A 108 -3.23 -1.84 -15.82
CA TYR A 108 -2.93 -2.92 -16.76
C TYR A 108 -4.17 -3.75 -17.10
N ASP A 109 -4.02 -4.62 -18.10
CA ASP A 109 -5.04 -5.59 -18.51
C ASP A 109 -5.56 -6.38 -17.30
N GLY A 110 -6.88 -6.35 -17.09
CA GLY A 110 -7.53 -6.94 -15.91
C GLY A 110 -7.60 -6.06 -14.65
N ASN A 111 -7.51 -4.73 -14.78
CA ASN A 111 -7.66 -3.74 -13.69
C ASN A 111 -6.61 -3.86 -12.56
N GLU A 112 -5.41 -4.32 -12.90
CA GLU A 112 -4.29 -4.26 -11.98
C GLU A 112 -3.71 -2.84 -11.96
N LEU A 113 -3.65 -2.21 -10.80
CA LEU A 113 -3.03 -0.90 -10.61
C LEU A 113 -1.62 -1.10 -10.04
N ARG A 114 -0.59 -0.62 -10.73
CA ARG A 114 0.79 -0.61 -10.21
C ARG A 114 1.22 0.81 -9.93
N LEU A 115 1.38 1.14 -8.65
CA LEU A 115 1.94 2.43 -8.25
C LEU A 115 3.46 2.33 -8.27
N ARG A 116 4.12 3.36 -8.78
CA ARG A 116 5.58 3.38 -8.81
C ARG A 116 6.12 3.56 -7.38
N SER A 117 7.12 2.78 -7.02
CA SER A 117 7.76 2.84 -5.71
C SER A 117 8.65 4.07 -5.51
N ASP A 118 8.97 4.80 -6.59
CA ASP A 118 9.84 5.98 -6.56
C ASP A 118 9.10 7.32 -6.44
N LEU A 119 7.76 7.31 -6.36
CA LEU A 119 6.94 8.53 -6.31
C LEU A 119 7.32 9.46 -5.15
N ALA A 120 7.75 8.90 -4.03
CA ALA A 120 8.06 9.62 -2.80
C ALA A 120 9.45 10.29 -2.80
N GLY A 121 10.40 9.81 -3.60
CA GLY A 121 11.81 10.18 -3.49
C GLY A 121 12.36 10.02 -2.06
N GLU A 122 13.13 11.01 -1.58
CA GLU A 122 13.74 11.03 -0.23
C GLU A 122 12.87 11.74 0.83
N ARG A 123 11.57 11.92 0.59
CA ARG A 123 10.68 12.64 1.51
C ARG A 123 10.44 11.84 2.79
N LEU A 124 10.45 12.53 3.94
CA LEU A 124 10.10 11.92 5.22
C LEU A 124 8.58 11.78 5.36
N ASN A 125 8.14 10.66 5.93
CA ASN A 125 6.73 10.43 6.22
C ASN A 125 6.24 11.39 7.33
N PRO A 126 5.29 12.30 7.04
CA PRO A 126 4.85 13.32 8.00
C PRO A 126 4.14 12.72 9.23
N LEU A 127 3.53 11.54 9.11
CA LEU A 127 2.91 10.85 10.25
C LEU A 127 3.98 10.30 11.19
N LEU A 128 5.07 9.75 10.65
CA LEU A 128 6.18 9.26 11.46
C LEU A 128 6.92 10.43 12.13
N VAL A 129 7.18 11.50 11.38
CA VAL A 129 7.82 12.72 11.92
C VAL A 129 6.98 13.29 13.07
N SER A 130 5.69 13.53 12.87
CA SER A 130 4.81 14.08 13.91
C SER A 130 4.67 13.16 15.13
N THR A 131 4.65 11.84 14.92
CA THR A 131 4.63 10.87 16.03
C THR A 131 5.91 10.94 16.86
N TRP A 132 7.06 11.00 16.21
CA TRP A 132 8.35 11.08 16.89
C TRP A 132 8.58 12.42 17.60
N GLU A 133 8.12 13.51 17.00
CA GLU A 133 8.07 14.84 17.64
C GLU A 133 7.18 14.81 18.88
N ALA A 134 5.97 14.22 18.77
CA ALA A 134 5.01 14.16 19.88
C ALA A 134 5.54 13.39 21.09
N ILE A 135 6.34 12.34 20.89
CA ILE A 135 6.95 11.58 21.99
C ILE A 135 8.31 12.15 22.47
N GLY A 136 8.76 13.26 21.89
CA GLY A 136 10.01 13.94 22.23
C GLY A 136 11.25 13.04 22.10
N LEU A 137 11.21 12.02 21.24
CA LEU A 137 12.30 11.05 21.11
C LEU A 137 13.55 11.73 20.53
N PHE A 138 13.39 12.50 19.44
CA PHE A 138 14.49 13.20 18.82
C PHE A 138 15.12 14.24 19.75
N GLY A 139 14.31 14.99 20.51
CA GLY A 139 14.83 15.91 21.52
C GLY A 139 15.67 15.23 22.60
N ARG A 140 15.29 14.01 23.01
CA ARG A 140 16.08 13.22 23.98
C ARG A 140 17.37 12.67 23.37
N VAL A 141 17.34 12.23 22.12
CA VAL A 141 18.54 11.74 21.41
C VAL A 141 19.55 12.87 21.23
N GLU A 142 19.10 14.05 20.82
CA GLU A 142 19.98 15.20 20.59
C GLU A 142 20.61 15.70 21.90
N ALA A 143 19.83 15.75 23.00
CA ALA A 143 20.39 16.07 24.32
C ALA A 143 21.46 15.07 24.80
N VAL A 144 21.31 13.78 24.47
CA VAL A 144 22.32 12.76 24.79
C VAL A 144 23.56 12.93 23.92
N LYS A 145 23.39 13.22 22.62
CA LYS A 145 24.48 13.48 21.69
C LYS A 145 25.29 14.70 22.11
N ASP A 146 24.63 15.80 22.46
CA ASP A 146 25.28 17.04 22.92
C ASP A 146 26.09 16.80 24.20
N ARG A 147 25.53 16.03 25.15
CA ARG A 147 26.25 15.64 26.37
C ARG A 147 27.51 14.82 26.05
N LEU A 148 27.41 13.81 25.19
CA LEU A 148 28.55 12.97 24.80
C LEU A 148 29.62 13.77 24.04
N ALA A 149 29.22 14.76 23.23
CA ALA A 149 30.15 15.66 22.56
C ALA A 149 30.91 16.54 23.57
N SER A 150 30.22 17.08 24.59
CA SER A 150 30.86 17.88 25.64
C SER A 150 31.81 17.09 26.53
N GLU A 151 31.52 15.80 26.79
CA GLU A 151 32.38 14.90 27.57
C GLU A 151 33.64 14.45 26.79
N ALA A 152 33.64 14.58 25.46
CA ALA A 152 34.78 14.22 24.62
C ALA A 152 35.78 15.38 24.39
N GLU A 153 35.41 16.60 24.78
CA GLU A 153 36.24 17.81 24.67
C GLU A 153 36.98 18.19 25.97
N GLU A 154 36.70 17.49 27.10
CA GLU A 154 37.45 17.54 28.37
C GLU A 154 38.57 16.50 28.45
#